data_AF-A0A1D6LHZ3-F1
#
_entry.id   AF-A0A1D6LHZ3-F1
#
_cell.length_a   1.000
_cell.length_b   1.000
_cell.length_c   1.000
_cell.angle_alpha   90.00
_cell.angle_beta   90.00
_cell.angle_gamma   90.00
#
_symmetry.space_group_name_H-M   'P 1'
#
loop_
_entity.id
_entity.type
_entity.pdbx_description
1 polymer ?
#
loop_
_entity_poly.entity_id
_entity_poly.type
_entity_poly.pdbx_seq_one_letter_code
_entity_poly.pdbx_strand_id
1 'polypeptide(L)'
;MPAGAQHWLYNDGDAPLVAVYVFDENNNINQLEPSMRKFLLAGGFSKGQPHFAENIFKGIDARFLSEALGVSMHVAEKLQSRRDQRGEIVRVEPEHGFHQLNPSPSSSSFSFPSSQVQYQTCQRDVDRHNVCAMEVRHSVERLDQADVYSRQLLIVPQGYLVATKAQGEGFQYIAFETNPDTMVSHVAGKNSVLSDLPAAVIASSYAISMEEAAELKNGRKHELAVLTPAGSGSYQQGQAGSAQQ
;
A
#
# COMPACT_ATOMS: atom_id res chain seq x y z
N MET A 1 -2.52 1.96 10.60
CA MET A 1 -3.13 1.76 11.94
C MET A 1 -2.67 2.89 12.84
N PRO A 2 -3.52 3.44 13.73
CA PRO A 2 -3.10 4.48 14.67
C PRO A 2 -2.01 3.98 15.62
N ALA A 3 -1.14 4.86 16.09
CA ALA A 3 -0.18 4.52 17.13
C ALA A 3 -0.90 4.04 18.40
N GLY A 4 -0.35 2.99 19.03
CA GLY A 4 -0.93 2.38 20.24
C GLY A 4 -2.08 1.41 19.99
N ALA A 5 -2.61 1.29 18.77
CA ALA A 5 -3.65 0.31 18.46
C ALA A 5 -3.08 -1.12 18.43
N GLN A 6 -3.69 -2.02 19.20
CA GLN A 6 -3.34 -3.44 19.19
C GLN A 6 -3.89 -4.13 17.94
N HIS A 7 -3.08 -4.96 17.31
CA HIS A 7 -3.46 -5.79 16.18
C HIS A 7 -2.79 -7.16 16.27
N TRP A 8 -3.40 -8.17 15.64
CA TRP A 8 -2.88 -9.52 15.48
C TRP A 8 -3.45 -10.11 14.19
N LEU A 9 -2.79 -11.12 13.65
CA LEU A 9 -3.17 -11.81 12.42
C LEU A 9 -3.26 -13.31 12.69
N TYR A 10 -4.20 -13.98 12.02
CA TYR A 10 -4.30 -15.43 11.98
C TYR A 10 -4.45 -15.85 10.52
N ASN A 11 -3.67 -16.85 10.10
CA ASN A 11 -3.79 -17.43 8.77
C ASN A 11 -4.61 -18.71 8.86
N ASP A 12 -5.87 -18.64 8.43
CA ASP A 12 -6.80 -19.77 8.32
C ASP A 12 -6.81 -20.41 6.92
N GLY A 13 -6.10 -19.79 5.97
CA GLY A 13 -5.95 -20.28 4.61
C GLY A 13 -4.88 -21.37 4.47
N ASP A 14 -4.90 -22.03 3.32
CA ASP A 14 -3.92 -23.03 2.88
C ASP A 14 -2.68 -22.42 2.20
N ALA A 15 -2.76 -21.15 1.81
CA ALA A 15 -1.65 -20.38 1.27
C ALA A 15 -0.89 -19.56 2.34
N PRO A 16 0.41 -19.27 2.15
CA PRO A 16 1.15 -18.36 3.03
C PRO A 16 0.57 -16.94 3.03
N LEU A 17 0.32 -16.38 4.21
CA LEU A 17 -0.01 -14.97 4.36
C LEU A 17 1.26 -14.11 4.33
N VAL A 18 1.29 -13.10 3.45
CA VAL A 18 2.34 -12.08 3.40
C VAL A 18 1.77 -10.75 3.86
N ALA A 19 2.26 -10.23 4.98
CA ALA A 19 1.90 -8.92 5.50
C ALA A 19 3.05 -7.93 5.32
N VAL A 20 2.75 -6.77 4.71
CA VAL A 20 3.71 -5.68 4.51
C VAL A 20 3.28 -4.50 5.38
N TYR A 21 4.21 -3.99 6.19
CA TYR A 21 3.99 -2.87 7.08
C TYR A 21 4.97 -1.73 6.76
N VAL A 22 4.44 -0.51 6.69
CA VAL A 22 5.23 0.72 6.63
C VAL A 22 4.96 1.51 7.90
N PHE A 23 6.03 1.94 8.57
CA PHE A 23 5.98 2.75 9.76
C PHE A 23 6.41 4.17 9.40
N ASP A 24 5.51 5.13 9.59
CA ASP A 24 5.84 6.55 9.45
C ASP A 24 6.49 7.04 10.76
N GLU A 25 7.82 6.92 10.83
CA GLU A 25 8.61 7.26 12.03
C GLU A 25 8.66 8.77 12.30
N ASN A 26 8.38 9.60 11.28
CA ASN A 26 8.41 11.06 11.35
C ASN A 26 7.01 11.67 11.55
N ASN A 27 5.98 10.83 11.71
CA ASN A 27 4.63 11.30 12.00
C ASN A 27 4.58 12.02 13.35
N ASN A 28 3.85 13.13 13.46
CA ASN A 28 3.71 13.87 14.73
C ASN A 28 2.95 13.09 15.82
N ILE A 29 2.26 12.01 15.46
CA ILE A 29 1.67 11.06 16.41
C ILE A 29 2.77 10.26 17.14
N ASN A 30 3.94 10.06 16.52
CA ASN A 30 5.08 9.44 17.19
C ASN A 30 5.72 10.44 18.16
N GLN A 31 5.40 10.31 19.45
CA GLN A 31 5.92 11.16 20.53
C GLN A 31 7.28 10.68 21.07
N LEU A 32 7.87 9.66 20.46
CA LEU A 32 9.15 9.07 20.85
C LEU A 32 10.24 9.46 19.84
N GLU A 33 11.43 8.89 20.00
CA GLU A 33 12.51 9.03 19.01
C GLU A 33 12.09 8.44 17.64
N PRO A 34 12.64 8.95 16.52
CA PRO A 34 12.34 8.47 15.16
C PRO A 34 12.94 7.08 14.93
N SER A 35 12.25 6.06 15.45
CA SER A 35 12.63 4.67 15.38
C SER A 35 11.39 3.80 15.59
N MET A 36 11.25 2.74 14.81
CA MET A 36 10.20 1.75 15.02
C MET A 36 10.36 1.10 16.40
N ARG A 37 9.30 1.18 17.21
CA ARG A 37 9.20 0.49 18.49
C ARG A 37 8.04 -0.49 18.49
N LYS A 38 8.34 -1.74 18.82
CA LYS A 38 7.34 -2.81 18.96
C LYS A 38 7.08 -3.08 20.43
N PHE A 39 5.82 -2.99 20.84
CA PHE A 39 5.37 -3.38 22.19
C PHE A 39 4.56 -4.65 22.07
N LEU A 40 5.19 -5.79 22.34
CA LEU A 40 4.56 -7.09 22.17
C LEU A 40 3.75 -7.46 23.41
N LEU A 41 2.56 -8.05 23.22
CA LEU A 41 1.82 -8.65 24.33
C LEU A 41 2.24 -10.10 24.58
N ALA A 42 2.75 -10.79 23.55
CA ALA A 42 3.25 -12.15 23.65
C ALA A 42 4.44 -12.34 22.70
N GLY A 43 5.24 -13.39 22.94
CA GLY A 43 6.41 -13.69 22.13
C GLY A 43 7.59 -12.74 22.38
N GLY A 44 8.50 -12.66 21.41
CA GLY A 44 9.66 -11.78 21.41
C GLY A 44 10.76 -12.23 20.45
N PHE A 45 11.74 -11.36 20.22
CA PHE A 45 12.95 -11.64 19.44
C PHE A 45 14.16 -11.79 20.34
N SER A 46 15.04 -12.74 19.99
CA SER A 46 16.30 -12.93 20.70
C SER A 46 17.24 -11.73 20.49
N LYS A 47 18.09 -11.47 21.49
CA LYS A 47 19.18 -10.48 21.39
C LYS A 47 20.02 -10.76 20.13
N GLY A 48 20.22 -9.74 19.29
CA GLY A 48 21.04 -9.83 18.06
C GLY A 48 20.26 -9.69 16.74
N GLN A 49 18.92 -9.61 16.77
CA GLN A 49 18.13 -9.27 15.59
C GLN A 49 17.92 -7.74 15.48
N PRO A 50 17.84 -7.18 14.26
CA PRO A 50 17.74 -5.72 14.02
C PRO A 50 16.51 -5.05 14.65
N HIS A 51 15.55 -5.82 15.17
CA HIS A 51 14.36 -5.33 15.86
C HIS A 51 14.10 -6.13 17.14
N PHE A 52 15.05 -6.08 18.09
CA PHE A 52 14.85 -6.67 19.41
C PHE A 52 13.56 -6.14 20.04
N ALA A 53 12.64 -7.05 20.38
CA ALA A 53 11.41 -6.74 21.08
C ALA A 53 11.09 -7.89 22.05
N GLU A 54 10.65 -7.54 23.25
CA GLU A 54 10.20 -8.49 24.25
C GLU A 54 8.76 -8.16 24.62
N ASN A 55 8.00 -9.18 25.04
CA ASN A 55 6.66 -8.89 25.55
C ASN A 55 6.73 -8.00 26.80
N ILE A 56 5.76 -7.09 26.92
CA ILE A 56 5.70 -6.09 27.98
C ILE A 56 5.67 -6.70 29.39
N PHE A 57 5.17 -7.93 29.53
CA PHE A 57 5.02 -8.59 30.83
C PHE A 57 6.35 -9.02 31.44
N LYS A 58 7.41 -9.21 30.64
CA LYS A 58 8.77 -9.53 31.14
C LYS A 58 9.33 -8.49 32.09
N GLY A 59 8.92 -7.23 31.94
CA GLY A 59 9.35 -6.10 32.76
C GLY A 59 8.59 -5.93 34.09
N ILE A 60 7.58 -6.75 34.36
CA ILE A 60 6.67 -6.60 35.52
C ILE A 60 6.87 -7.76 36.49
N ASP A 61 6.83 -7.51 37.82
CA ASP A 61 6.93 -8.59 38.82
C ASP A 61 5.78 -9.60 38.66
N ALA A 62 6.10 -10.89 38.73
CA ALA A 62 5.12 -11.96 38.52
C ALA A 62 4.03 -11.97 39.61
N ARG A 63 4.37 -11.59 40.85
CA ARG A 63 3.39 -11.46 41.95
C ARG A 63 2.39 -10.35 41.66
N PHE A 64 2.89 -9.18 41.23
CA PHE A 64 2.03 -8.08 40.84
C PHE A 64 1.11 -8.46 39.66
N LEU A 65 1.62 -9.18 38.65
CA LEU A 65 0.80 -9.68 37.54
C LEU A 65 -0.28 -10.66 38.01
N SER A 66 0.06 -11.58 38.92
CA SER A 66 -0.85 -12.56 39.50
C SER A 66 -2.01 -11.87 40.23
N GLU A 67 -1.69 -10.89 41.07
CA GLU A 67 -2.69 -10.10 41.82
C GLU A 67 -3.55 -9.24 40.90
N ALA A 68 -2.93 -8.48 39.98
CA ALA A 68 -3.63 -7.55 39.11
C ALA A 68 -4.56 -8.23 38.10
N LEU A 69 -4.16 -9.39 37.58
CA LEU A 69 -4.93 -10.16 36.59
C LEU A 69 -5.84 -11.23 37.23
N GLY A 70 -5.73 -11.46 38.55
CA GLY A 70 -6.50 -12.50 39.24
C GLY A 70 -6.17 -13.91 38.78
N VAL A 71 -4.91 -14.17 38.39
CA VAL A 71 -4.43 -15.48 37.91
C VAL A 71 -3.43 -16.09 38.88
N SER A 72 -3.16 -17.40 38.77
CA SER A 72 -2.14 -18.03 39.60
C SER A 72 -0.73 -17.51 39.28
N MET A 73 0.16 -17.56 40.26
CA MET A 73 1.59 -17.25 40.07
C MET A 73 2.18 -18.00 38.87
N HIS A 74 1.81 -19.27 38.67
CA HIS A 74 2.27 -20.06 37.53
C HIS A 74 1.84 -19.46 36.18
N VAL A 75 0.59 -18.99 36.06
CA VAL A 75 0.08 -18.36 34.84
C VAL A 75 0.75 -17.00 34.62
N ALA A 76 0.95 -16.22 35.68
CA ALA A 76 1.68 -14.96 35.60
C ALA A 76 3.12 -15.14 35.11
N GLU A 77 3.84 -16.17 35.59
CA GLU A 77 5.17 -16.52 35.10
C GLU A 77 5.16 -16.99 33.64
N LYS A 78 4.13 -17.74 33.23
CA LYS A 78 3.94 -18.18 31.83
C LYS A 78 3.72 -16.99 30.90
N LEU A 79 2.93 -15.99 31.31
CA LEU A 79 2.65 -14.79 30.52
C LEU A 79 3.93 -14.05 30.12
N GLN A 80 4.93 -14.01 31.00
CA GLN A 80 6.24 -13.39 30.73
C GLN A 80 7.03 -14.13 29.63
N SER A 81 6.70 -15.38 29.30
CA SER A 81 7.36 -16.12 28.20
C SER A 81 8.89 -16.14 28.30
N ARG A 82 9.45 -16.22 29.51
CA ARG A 82 10.91 -16.06 29.77
C ARG A 82 11.80 -17.09 29.06
N ARG A 83 11.25 -18.26 28.73
CA ARG A 83 11.96 -19.37 28.06
C ARG A 83 11.35 -19.73 26.70
N ASP A 84 10.48 -18.88 26.18
CA ASP A 84 9.85 -19.11 24.87
C ASP A 84 10.81 -18.73 23.74
N GLN A 85 10.91 -19.59 22.72
CA GLN A 85 11.78 -19.43 21.55
C GLN A 85 10.98 -19.41 20.24
N ARG A 86 9.64 -19.46 20.30
CA ARG A 86 8.79 -19.51 19.10
C ARG A 86 8.78 -18.20 18.31
N GLY A 87 9.10 -17.07 18.95
CA GLY A 87 9.09 -15.76 18.30
C GLY A 87 7.74 -15.04 18.39
N GLU A 88 7.47 -14.13 17.45
CA GLU A 88 6.19 -13.41 17.31
C GLU A 88 5.11 -14.25 16.59
N ILE A 89 5.50 -15.14 15.68
CA ILE A 89 4.59 -15.97 14.89
C ILE A 89 4.57 -17.37 15.48
N VAL A 90 3.42 -17.79 16.00
CA VAL A 90 3.25 -19.10 16.62
C VAL A 90 2.33 -19.97 15.77
N ARG A 91 2.63 -21.27 15.76
CA ARG A 91 1.72 -22.28 15.20
C ARG A 91 0.62 -22.56 16.22
N VAL A 92 -0.63 -22.46 15.77
CA VAL A 92 -1.80 -22.92 16.54
C VAL A 92 -2.04 -24.37 16.14
N GLU A 93 -2.01 -25.29 17.11
CA GLU A 93 -2.24 -26.70 16.81
C GLU A 93 -3.71 -26.93 16.39
N PRO A 94 -3.97 -27.78 15.38
CA PRO A 94 -5.31 -27.97 14.82
C PRO A 94 -6.35 -28.37 15.87
N GLU A 95 -5.94 -29.17 16.85
CA GLU A 95 -6.76 -29.62 17.97
C GLU A 95 -7.26 -28.50 18.89
N HIS A 96 -6.56 -27.37 18.93
CA HIS A 96 -6.96 -26.19 19.71
C HIS A 96 -7.85 -25.23 18.94
N GLY A 97 -8.04 -25.43 17.62
CA GLY A 97 -8.96 -24.71 16.72
C GLY A 97 -9.16 -23.21 17.00
N PHE A 98 -8.73 -22.31 16.11
CA PHE A 98 -9.06 -20.90 16.29
C PHE A 98 -10.56 -20.65 16.00
N HIS A 99 -11.38 -20.72 17.04
CA HIS A 99 -12.81 -20.43 16.98
C HIS A 99 -13.05 -18.94 17.22
N GLN A 100 -12.77 -18.11 16.22
CA GLN A 100 -13.21 -16.72 16.28
C GLN A 100 -14.74 -16.70 16.19
N LEU A 101 -15.39 -16.03 17.14
CA LEU A 101 -16.78 -15.63 16.97
C LEU A 101 -16.80 -14.61 15.84
N ASN A 102 -17.10 -15.09 14.64
CA ASN A 102 -17.34 -14.24 13.48
C ASN A 102 -18.87 -14.07 13.41
N PRO A 103 -19.45 -13.03 14.05
CA PRO A 103 -20.88 -12.81 13.95
C PRO A 103 -21.22 -12.69 12.47
N SER A 104 -22.07 -13.60 11.98
CA SER A 104 -22.58 -13.49 10.62
C SER A 104 -23.12 -12.07 10.45
N PRO A 105 -22.73 -11.34 9.40
CA PRO A 105 -23.18 -9.96 9.24
C PRO A 105 -24.70 -9.95 9.30
N SER A 106 -25.25 -9.23 10.29
CA SER A 106 -26.68 -8.97 10.31
C SER A 106 -27.02 -8.26 9.01
N SER A 107 -28.16 -8.61 8.41
CA SER A 107 -28.67 -8.07 7.13
C SER A 107 -28.88 -6.54 7.11
N SER A 108 -28.50 -5.83 8.17
CA SER A 108 -28.20 -4.41 8.16
C SER A 108 -26.85 -4.17 7.49
N SER A 109 -26.86 -4.14 6.16
CA SER A 109 -25.76 -3.71 5.31
C SER A 109 -25.29 -2.30 5.70
N PHE A 110 -24.32 -2.20 6.62
CA PHE A 110 -23.31 -1.16 6.51
C PHE A 110 -22.45 -1.58 5.32
N SER A 111 -22.83 -1.09 4.15
CA SER A 111 -22.03 -1.16 2.95
C SER A 111 -20.75 -0.35 3.24
N PHE A 112 -19.70 -0.99 3.72
CA PHE A 112 -18.38 -0.50 3.37
C PHE A 112 -18.34 -0.61 1.85
N PRO A 113 -18.14 0.50 1.11
CA PRO A 113 -18.12 0.43 -0.33
C PRO A 113 -17.02 -0.57 -0.68
N SER A 114 -17.42 -1.71 -1.24
CA SER A 114 -16.52 -2.61 -1.93
C SER A 114 -15.70 -1.71 -2.84
N SER A 115 -14.39 -1.67 -2.64
CA SER A 115 -13.45 -0.94 -3.49
C SER A 115 -13.38 -1.63 -4.85
N GLN A 116 -14.50 -1.62 -5.58
CA GLN A 116 -14.47 -1.67 -7.02
C GLN A 116 -13.53 -0.57 -7.44
N VAL A 117 -12.62 -0.89 -8.36
CA VAL A 117 -11.81 0.08 -9.09
C VAL A 117 -12.77 1.07 -9.74
N GLN A 118 -13.13 2.12 -9.01
CA GLN A 118 -14.12 3.09 -9.44
C GLN A 118 -13.36 4.29 -9.95
N TYR A 119 -13.53 4.53 -11.25
CA TYR A 119 -13.12 5.71 -11.97
C TYR A 119 -13.11 6.95 -11.08
N GLN A 120 -11.90 7.46 -10.86
CA GLN A 120 -11.54 8.87 -10.77
C GLN A 120 -12.73 9.83 -10.64
N THR A 121 -13.19 10.08 -9.41
CA THR A 121 -14.02 11.26 -9.12
C THR A 121 -13.10 12.47 -8.97
N CYS A 122 -12.72 13.10 -10.07
CA CYS A 122 -12.21 14.46 -10.02
C CYS A 122 -13.38 15.37 -9.63
N GLN A 123 -13.46 15.81 -8.37
CA GLN A 123 -14.31 16.95 -8.03
C GLN A 123 -13.70 18.20 -8.67
N ARG A 124 -14.45 18.86 -9.55
CA ARG A 124 -14.15 20.22 -9.99
C ARG A 124 -14.44 21.14 -8.81
N ASP A 125 -13.42 21.54 -8.07
CA ASP A 125 -13.53 22.73 -7.25
C ASP A 125 -13.39 23.96 -8.17
N VAL A 126 -14.28 24.93 -7.99
CA VAL A 126 -14.52 26.05 -8.92
C VAL A 126 -13.42 27.10 -8.85
N ASP A 127 -12.50 27.03 -7.89
CA ASP A 127 -11.33 27.90 -7.84
C ASP A 127 -10.05 27.07 -7.70
N ARG A 128 -9.43 26.81 -8.86
CA ARG A 128 -8.02 26.42 -9.04
C ARG A 128 -7.52 25.34 -8.09
N HIS A 129 -7.54 24.10 -8.56
CA HIS A 129 -6.47 23.09 -8.58
C HIS A 129 -7.17 21.73 -8.79
N ASN A 130 -6.79 20.98 -9.83
CA ASN A 130 -7.28 19.62 -10.03
C ASN A 130 -6.62 18.72 -8.99
N VAL A 131 -7.16 18.66 -7.77
CA VAL A 131 -6.69 17.74 -6.74
C VAL A 131 -7.23 16.36 -7.08
N CYS A 132 -6.36 15.51 -7.63
CA CYS A 132 -6.63 14.08 -7.76
C CYS A 132 -5.96 13.39 -6.56
N ALA A 133 -6.70 13.21 -5.47
CA ALA A 133 -6.29 12.25 -4.44
C ALA A 133 -6.53 10.85 -5.01
N MET A 134 -5.47 10.12 -5.33
CA MET A 134 -5.55 8.68 -5.54
C MET A 134 -5.44 8.02 -4.18
N GLU A 135 -6.58 7.73 -3.55
CA GLU A 135 -6.57 6.87 -2.36
C GLU A 135 -6.40 5.42 -2.82
N VAL A 136 -5.17 4.92 -2.86
CA VAL A 136 -4.92 3.49 -3.06
C VAL A 136 -5.25 2.76 -1.76
N ARG A 137 -6.54 2.55 -1.52
CA ARG A 137 -7.03 1.55 -0.57
C ARG A 137 -7.23 0.25 -1.30
N HIS A 138 -6.14 -0.49 -1.45
CA HIS A 138 -6.20 -1.88 -1.87
C HIS A 138 -5.65 -2.77 -0.76
N SER A 139 -6.57 -3.38 -0.01
CA SER A 139 -6.31 -4.72 0.48
C SER A 139 -6.33 -5.61 -0.76
N VAL A 140 -5.25 -6.34 -1.03
CA VAL A 140 -5.26 -7.33 -2.12
C VAL A 140 -6.22 -8.44 -1.68
N GLU A 141 -7.51 -8.28 -1.99
CA GLU A 141 -8.55 -9.24 -1.59
C GLU A 141 -8.37 -10.61 -2.25
N ARG A 142 -7.48 -10.71 -3.26
CA ARG A 142 -7.23 -11.94 -4.02
C ARG A 142 -5.75 -12.06 -4.42
N LEU A 143 -5.03 -12.89 -3.67
CA LEU A 143 -3.61 -13.22 -3.87
C LEU A 143 -3.36 -14.13 -5.09
N ASP A 144 -4.39 -14.65 -5.74
CA ASP A 144 -4.30 -15.55 -6.90
C ASP A 144 -4.03 -14.84 -8.24
N GLN A 145 -3.85 -13.51 -8.22
CA GLN A 145 -3.55 -12.71 -9.43
C GLN A 145 -2.13 -12.12 -9.44
N ALA A 146 -1.34 -12.31 -8.39
CA ALA A 146 0.04 -11.86 -8.33
C ALA A 146 0.97 -13.04 -8.67
N ASP A 147 1.13 -13.35 -9.96
CA ASP A 147 1.96 -14.48 -10.43
C ASP A 147 3.45 -14.33 -10.08
N VAL A 148 3.92 -13.09 -9.83
CA VAL A 148 5.31 -12.81 -9.45
C VAL A 148 5.38 -11.66 -8.43
N TYR A 149 5.97 -11.92 -7.27
CA TYR A 149 6.31 -10.90 -6.28
C TYR A 149 7.82 -10.63 -6.29
N SER A 150 8.23 -9.44 -6.74
CA SER A 150 9.62 -8.97 -6.62
C SER A 150 9.79 -8.19 -5.30
N ARG A 151 10.80 -8.56 -4.50
CA ARG A 151 11.08 -7.97 -3.17
C ARG A 151 11.82 -6.62 -3.23
N GLN A 152 11.58 -5.83 -4.27
CA GLN A 152 12.29 -4.56 -4.46
C GLN A 152 11.47 -3.42 -3.88
N LEU A 153 12.04 -2.72 -2.91
CA LEU A 153 11.50 -1.48 -2.35
C LEU A 153 12.20 -0.30 -3.01
N LEU A 154 11.42 0.62 -3.56
CA LEU A 154 11.90 1.90 -4.05
C LEU A 154 11.33 3.02 -3.18
N ILE A 155 12.20 3.81 -2.56
CA ILE A 155 11.80 5.01 -1.83
C ILE A 155 11.93 6.20 -2.78
N VAL A 156 10.82 6.92 -2.98
CA VAL A 156 10.76 8.12 -3.81
C VAL A 156 10.53 9.31 -2.88
N PRO A 157 11.54 10.17 -2.65
CA PRO A 157 11.32 11.38 -1.86
C PRO A 157 10.39 12.37 -2.56
N GLN A 158 9.78 13.27 -1.79
CA GLN A 158 8.93 14.33 -2.34
C GLN A 158 9.69 15.17 -3.39
N GLY A 159 9.03 15.45 -4.52
CA GLY A 159 9.57 16.28 -5.60
C GLY A 159 10.40 15.54 -6.65
N TYR A 160 10.58 14.22 -6.51
CA TYR A 160 11.29 13.42 -7.49
C TYR A 160 10.40 13.06 -8.69
N LEU A 161 11.01 13.03 -9.88
CA LEU A 161 10.33 12.58 -11.09
C LEU A 161 10.40 11.05 -11.19
N VAL A 162 9.25 10.41 -11.36
CA VAL A 162 9.15 8.95 -11.54
C VAL A 162 8.45 8.65 -12.86
N ALA A 163 8.99 7.69 -13.60
CA ALA A 163 8.35 7.10 -14.76
C ALA A 163 8.35 5.59 -14.63
N THR A 164 7.17 4.98 -14.69
CA THR A 164 7.00 3.54 -14.60
C THR A 164 6.58 3.01 -15.96
N LYS A 165 7.32 2.02 -16.47
CA LYS A 165 7.01 1.35 -17.73
C LYS A 165 6.91 -0.15 -17.48
N ALA A 166 5.72 -0.70 -17.70
CA ALA A 166 5.52 -2.14 -17.69
C ALA A 166 6.28 -2.80 -18.86
N GLN A 167 6.81 -4.00 -18.62
CA GLN A 167 7.47 -4.85 -19.61
C GLN A 167 6.85 -6.25 -19.58
N GLY A 168 7.01 -7.01 -20.67
CA GLY A 168 6.59 -8.42 -20.72
C GLY A 168 5.11 -8.61 -20.37
N GLU A 169 4.86 -9.42 -19.33
CA GLU A 169 3.52 -9.83 -18.87
C GLU A 169 2.78 -8.78 -18.02
N GLY A 170 3.40 -7.62 -17.74
CA GLY A 170 2.77 -6.53 -17.00
C GLY A 170 3.58 -6.08 -15.78
N PHE A 171 2.99 -5.20 -14.97
CA PHE A 171 3.61 -4.69 -13.75
C PHE A 171 2.54 -4.28 -12.75
N GLN A 172 2.62 -4.79 -11.51
CA GLN A 172 1.75 -4.43 -10.40
C GLN A 172 2.60 -4.03 -9.20
N TYR A 173 2.18 -2.99 -8.48
CA TYR A 173 2.86 -2.50 -7.30
C TYR A 173 1.86 -1.91 -6.29
N ILE A 174 2.32 -1.80 -5.04
CA ILE A 174 1.63 -1.08 -3.97
C ILE A 174 2.50 0.13 -3.63
N ALA A 175 1.90 1.32 -3.50
CA ALA A 175 2.57 2.54 -3.06
C ALA A 175 2.03 2.97 -1.69
N PHE A 176 2.93 3.41 -0.83
CA PHE A 176 2.60 4.00 0.47
C PHE A 176 3.00 5.46 0.46
N GLU A 177 2.00 6.34 0.60
CA GLU A 177 2.21 7.79 0.67
C GLU A 177 2.20 8.24 2.13
N THR A 178 3.09 9.16 2.48
CA THR A 178 3.24 9.68 3.85
C THR A 178 2.32 10.87 4.16
N ASN A 179 1.36 11.17 3.28
CA ASN A 179 0.38 12.24 3.44
C ASN A 179 -1.00 11.73 3.00
N PRO A 180 -2.08 11.92 3.79
CA PRO A 180 -3.43 11.56 3.37
C PRO A 180 -3.94 12.35 2.15
N ASP A 181 -3.48 13.58 1.96
CA ASP A 181 -3.92 14.50 0.89
C ASP A 181 -2.87 14.62 -0.22
N THR A 182 -2.23 13.51 -0.59
CA THR A 182 -1.17 13.50 -1.60
C THR A 182 -1.65 14.02 -2.95
N MET A 183 -0.86 14.93 -3.51
CA MET A 183 -1.05 15.46 -4.86
C MET A 183 0.00 14.89 -5.82
N VAL A 184 -0.45 14.40 -6.97
CA VAL A 184 0.42 13.95 -8.06
C VAL A 184 0.39 15.00 -9.18
N SER A 185 1.57 15.47 -9.58
CA SER A 185 1.73 16.37 -10.73
C SER A 185 2.26 15.60 -11.91
N HIS A 186 1.45 15.46 -12.97
CA HIS A 186 1.86 14.76 -14.18
C HIS A 186 2.68 15.68 -15.10
N VAL A 187 3.77 15.17 -15.68
CA VAL A 187 4.57 15.93 -16.66
C VAL A 187 3.96 15.86 -18.06
N ALA A 188 3.44 14.70 -18.46
CA ALA A 188 2.81 14.45 -19.76
C ALA A 188 1.38 13.89 -19.62
N GLY A 189 0.56 14.10 -20.64
CA GLY A 189 -0.85 13.69 -20.67
C GLY A 189 -1.82 14.87 -20.54
N LYS A 190 -3.09 14.56 -20.35
CA LYS A 190 -4.16 15.50 -20.03
C LYS A 190 -3.91 16.11 -18.65
N ASN A 191 -4.09 17.43 -18.52
CA ASN A 191 -3.88 18.19 -17.27
C ASN A 191 -2.45 18.07 -16.71
N SER A 192 -1.47 17.81 -17.57
CA SER A 192 -0.06 17.80 -17.19
C SER A 192 0.52 19.21 -17.12
N VAL A 193 1.63 19.37 -16.41
CA VAL A 193 2.37 20.64 -16.32
C VAL A 193 2.71 21.18 -17.71
N LEU A 194 3.20 20.33 -18.61
CA LEU A 194 3.47 20.74 -19.99
C LEU A 194 2.18 21.13 -20.72
N SER A 195 1.07 20.40 -20.49
CA SER A 195 -0.23 20.71 -21.08
C SER A 195 -0.83 22.04 -20.60
N ASP A 196 -0.39 22.58 -19.46
CA ASP A 196 -0.87 23.84 -18.90
C ASP A 196 -0.01 25.06 -19.30
N LEU A 197 1.26 24.85 -19.66
CA LEU A 197 2.18 25.92 -20.04
C LEU A 197 1.85 26.53 -21.43
N PRO A 198 1.91 27.86 -21.63
CA PRO A 198 1.75 28.46 -22.94
C PRO A 198 2.78 27.91 -23.94
N ALA A 199 2.37 27.60 -25.18
CA ALA A 199 3.26 27.01 -26.19
C ALA A 199 4.50 27.87 -26.46
N ALA A 200 4.37 29.19 -26.44
CA ALA A 200 5.49 30.11 -26.58
C ALA A 200 6.53 29.99 -25.44
N VAL A 201 6.08 29.76 -24.20
CA VAL A 201 6.99 29.53 -23.06
C VAL A 201 7.77 28.25 -23.27
N ILE A 202 7.11 27.16 -23.67
CA ILE A 202 7.77 25.88 -23.99
C ILE A 202 8.78 26.08 -25.13
N ALA A 203 8.36 26.70 -26.24
CA ALA A 203 9.22 26.93 -27.40
C ALA A 203 10.48 27.73 -27.05
N SER A 204 10.33 28.82 -26.30
CA SER A 204 11.46 29.64 -25.85
C SER A 204 12.35 28.92 -24.83
N SER A 205 11.78 28.18 -23.88
CA SER A 205 12.53 27.48 -22.83
C SER A 205 13.37 26.32 -23.36
N TYR A 206 12.88 25.60 -24.38
CA TYR A 206 13.56 24.44 -24.95
C TYR A 206 14.22 24.69 -26.31
N ALA A 207 14.16 25.94 -26.82
CA ALA A 207 14.68 26.32 -28.14
C ALA A 207 14.13 25.45 -29.29
N ILE A 208 12.83 25.19 -29.27
CA ILE A 208 12.10 24.42 -30.29
C ILE A 208 11.09 25.30 -31.03
N SER A 209 10.63 24.85 -32.20
CA SER A 209 9.60 25.53 -32.97
C SER A 209 8.25 25.55 -32.23
N MET A 210 7.36 26.48 -32.64
CA MET A 210 5.99 26.53 -32.11
C MET A 210 5.19 25.26 -32.41
N GLU A 211 5.50 24.57 -33.52
CA GLU A 211 4.86 23.31 -33.90
C GLU A 211 5.32 22.16 -32.99
N GLU A 212 6.63 22.03 -32.74
CA GLU A 212 7.18 21.04 -31.80
C GLU A 212 6.69 21.31 -30.37
N ALA A 213 6.58 22.56 -29.96
CA ALA A 213 6.00 22.92 -28.65
C ALA A 213 4.52 22.53 -28.56
N ALA A 214 3.76 22.72 -29.64
CA ALA A 214 2.37 22.27 -29.71
C ALA A 214 2.27 20.74 -29.69
N GLU A 215 3.18 20.02 -30.34
CA GLU A 215 3.25 18.57 -30.30
C GLU A 215 3.59 18.05 -28.90
N LEU A 216 4.64 18.58 -28.26
CA LEU A 216 5.04 18.21 -26.90
C LEU A 216 3.91 18.41 -25.88
N LYS A 217 3.17 19.51 -26.01
CA LYS A 217 2.02 19.84 -25.17
C LYS A 217 0.81 18.95 -25.44
N ASN A 218 0.54 18.62 -26.70
CA ASN A 218 -0.75 18.03 -27.11
C ASN A 218 -0.68 16.55 -27.54
N GLY A 219 0.51 15.97 -27.72
CA GLY A 219 0.69 14.64 -28.29
C GLY A 219 -0.02 13.53 -27.51
N ARG A 220 -0.22 13.72 -26.20
CA ARG A 220 -0.95 12.80 -25.31
C ARG A 220 -2.13 13.44 -24.57
N LYS A 221 -2.71 14.51 -25.12
CA LYS A 221 -3.77 15.31 -24.45
C LYS A 221 -5.05 14.54 -24.07
N HIS A 222 -5.21 13.32 -24.58
CA HIS A 222 -6.38 12.46 -24.33
C HIS A 222 -6.12 11.40 -23.26
N GLU A 223 -4.89 11.25 -22.78
CA GLU A 223 -4.48 10.22 -21.83
C GLU A 223 -4.19 10.85 -20.46
N LEU A 224 -4.64 10.23 -19.37
CA LEU A 224 -4.45 10.75 -18.01
C LEU A 224 -3.83 9.66 -17.13
N ALA A 225 -2.73 10.00 -16.45
CA ALA A 225 -1.94 9.14 -15.54
C ALA A 225 -1.31 7.89 -16.18
N VAL A 226 -2.08 7.07 -16.91
CA VAL A 226 -1.61 5.90 -17.65
C VAL A 226 -1.46 6.26 -19.11
N LEU A 227 -0.26 6.04 -19.65
CA LEU A 227 0.10 6.39 -21.02
C LEU A 227 0.32 5.10 -21.83
N THR A 228 -0.31 5.03 -23.00
CA THR A 228 -0.14 3.94 -23.96
C THR A 228 1.29 3.91 -24.49
N PRO A 229 1.89 2.72 -24.66
CA PRO A 229 3.21 2.60 -25.28
C PRO A 229 3.19 3.21 -26.69
N ALA A 230 4.19 4.03 -27.01
CA ALA A 230 4.36 4.55 -28.37
C ALA A 230 4.63 3.37 -29.33
N GLY A 231 3.71 3.11 -30.27
CA GLY A 231 3.83 2.02 -31.25
C GLY A 231 2.57 1.18 -31.49
N SER A 232 1.45 1.42 -30.80
CA SER A 232 0.16 0.72 -31.06
C SER A 232 -0.67 1.41 -32.16
N GLY A 233 -0.03 1.69 -33.30
CA GLY A 233 -0.71 2.11 -34.52
C GLY A 233 -1.28 0.91 -35.28
N SER A 234 -2.61 0.80 -35.32
CA SER A 234 -3.44 -0.03 -36.21
C SER A 234 -3.10 -1.53 -36.36
N TYR A 235 -3.80 -2.39 -35.63
CA TYR A 235 -4.24 -3.65 -36.24
C TYR A 235 -5.24 -3.27 -37.34
N GLN A 236 -4.80 -3.30 -38.59
CA GLN A 236 -5.70 -3.24 -39.72
C GLN A 236 -6.67 -4.42 -39.61
N GLN A 237 -7.95 -4.09 -39.55
CA GLN A 237 -9.05 -5.02 -39.75
C GLN A 237 -8.98 -5.48 -41.22
N GLY A 238 -8.14 -6.49 -41.47
CA GLY A 238 -7.95 -7.10 -42.77
C GLY A 238 -9.21 -7.88 -43.14
N GLN A 239 -9.87 -7.40 -44.19
CA GLN A 239 -11.07 -7.94 -44.80
C GLN A 239 -11.02 -9.47 -44.97
N ALA A 240 -12.12 -10.12 -44.59
CA ALA A 240 -12.45 -11.45 -45.07
C ALA A 240 -12.65 -11.38 -46.60
N GLY A 241 -11.59 -11.72 -47.34
CA GLY A 241 -11.65 -11.99 -48.77
C GLY A 241 -12.12 -13.42 -49.00
N SER A 242 -13.29 -13.54 -49.62
CA SER A 242 -13.91 -14.78 -50.09
C SER A 242 -12.97 -15.61 -50.96
N ALA A 243 -12.75 -16.87 -50.55
CA ALA A 243 -12.26 -17.91 -51.45
C ALA A 243 -13.41 -18.37 -52.35
N GLN A 244 -13.29 -18.14 -53.66
CA GLN A 244 -14.04 -18.87 -54.67
C GLN A 244 -13.04 -19.51 -55.64
N GLN A 245 -13.13 -20.84 -55.67
CA GLN A 245 -12.88 -21.83 -56.74
C GLN A 245 -11.68 -21.64 -57.67
#